data_AF-A0A5D9CAL5-F1
#
_entry.id   AF-A0A5D9CAL5-F1
#
_cell.length_a   1.000
_cell.length_b   1.000
_cell.length_c   1.000
_cell.angle_alpha   90.00
_cell.angle_beta   90.00
_cell.angle_gamma   90.00
#
_symmetry.space_group_name_H-M   'P 1'
#
loop_
_entity.id
_entity.type
_entity.pdbx_description
1 polymer ?
#
loop_
_entity_poly.entity_id
_entity_poly.type
_entity_poly.pdbx_seq_one_letter_code
_entity_poly.pdbx_strand_id
1 'polypeptide(L)'
;MARRAITELHHNERRTLVLLRGGAVGEAEALIVAFQSLRRACADHDVVVSHPGMRQASSDEVALLGWLSKLQRKYSILPGTVPDTLVTYLGECAARLRDSDIRLPQRGLGSGHAPASARGAAESLPVWTITRSRPSPSDARTRARSVIGDRDVVSASDFVASGISRQCLSNWCRDGLLERVSTGWYRARPALAAALS
;
A
#
# COMPACT_ATOMS: atom_id res chain seq x y z
N MET A 1 10.09 26.11 3.88
CA MET A 1 9.83 24.74 3.38
C MET A 1 11.10 24.22 2.72
N ALA A 2 11.55 23.02 3.08
CA ALA A 2 12.82 22.46 2.60
C ALA A 2 12.67 21.92 1.16
N ARG A 3 13.34 22.57 0.20
CA ARG A 3 13.53 22.00 -1.15
C ARG A 3 14.69 21.03 -1.12
N ARG A 4 14.58 19.92 -1.84
CA ARG A 4 15.64 18.91 -1.90
C ARG A 4 16.31 18.90 -3.26
N ALA A 5 17.63 18.87 -3.29
CA ALA A 5 18.37 18.74 -4.54
C ALA A 5 18.12 17.35 -5.14
N ILE A 6 17.88 17.28 -6.46
CA ILE A 6 17.62 16.00 -7.14
C ILE A 6 18.81 15.05 -7.02
N THR A 7 20.03 15.58 -6.91
CA THR A 7 21.27 14.81 -6.74
C THR A 7 21.30 13.99 -5.46
N GLU A 8 20.58 14.40 -4.41
CA GLU A 8 20.48 13.68 -3.14
C GLU A 8 19.46 12.53 -3.14
N LEU A 9 18.58 12.50 -4.16
CA LEU A 9 17.60 11.45 -4.32
C LEU A 9 18.27 10.18 -4.83
N HIS A 10 17.76 9.02 -4.40
CA HIS A 10 18.19 7.72 -4.88
C HIS A 10 17.92 7.59 -6.39
N HIS A 11 18.67 6.73 -7.09
CA HIS A 11 18.53 6.56 -8.54
C HIS A 11 17.07 6.32 -8.98
N ASN A 12 16.37 5.39 -8.32
CA ASN A 12 14.95 5.11 -8.60
C ASN A 12 14.01 6.28 -8.26
N GLU A 13 14.30 7.06 -7.22
CA GLU A 13 13.51 8.27 -6.89
C GLU A 13 13.68 9.32 -7.99
N ARG A 14 14.90 9.54 -8.48
CA ARG A 14 15.16 10.45 -9.60
C ARG A 14 14.42 10.00 -10.86
N ARG A 15 14.49 8.72 -11.19
CA ARG A 15 13.79 8.13 -12.34
C ARG A 15 12.27 8.31 -12.25
N THR A 16 11.68 7.99 -11.09
CA THR A 16 10.25 8.21 -10.84
C THR A 16 9.88 9.70 -10.84
N LEU A 17 10.74 10.58 -10.36
CA LEU A 17 10.53 12.03 -10.42
C LEU A 17 10.51 12.52 -11.87
N VAL A 18 11.40 12.02 -12.74
CA VAL A 18 11.40 12.35 -14.17
C VAL A 18 10.08 11.93 -14.82
N LEU A 19 9.60 10.72 -14.55
CA LEU A 19 8.29 10.23 -14.98
C LEU A 19 7.15 11.13 -14.48
N LEU A 20 7.16 11.46 -13.19
CA LEU A 20 6.17 12.32 -12.57
C LEU A 20 6.11 13.70 -13.24
N ARG A 21 7.24 14.24 -13.68
CA ARG A 21 7.32 15.52 -14.38
C ARG A 21 6.96 15.43 -15.86
N GLY A 22 6.84 14.22 -16.41
CA GLY A 22 6.53 13.98 -17.82
C GLY A 22 7.72 13.67 -18.72
N GLY A 23 8.90 13.46 -18.16
CA GLY A 23 9.99 12.84 -18.89
C GLY A 23 9.69 11.35 -19.08
N ALA A 24 9.85 10.84 -20.29
CA ALA A 24 9.40 9.50 -20.68
C ALA A 24 10.45 8.70 -21.46
N VAL A 25 11.72 9.09 -21.40
CA VAL A 25 12.75 8.51 -22.28
C VAL A 25 13.01 7.04 -21.89
N GLY A 26 12.66 6.12 -22.79
CA GLY A 26 12.94 4.68 -22.65
C GLY A 26 12.02 3.93 -21.68
N GLU A 27 10.89 4.52 -21.27
CA GLU A 27 9.95 3.91 -20.34
C GLU A 27 8.79 3.22 -21.06
N ALA A 28 8.20 2.20 -20.43
CA ALA A 28 7.05 1.50 -20.98
C ALA A 28 5.85 2.46 -21.12
N GLU A 29 5.12 2.37 -22.23
CA GLU A 29 3.96 3.23 -22.52
C GLU A 29 2.91 3.20 -21.41
N ALA A 30 2.62 2.03 -20.85
CA ALA A 30 1.68 1.87 -19.74
C ALA A 30 2.10 2.66 -18.48
N LEU A 31 3.41 2.77 -18.22
CA LEU A 31 3.94 3.55 -17.10
C LEU A 31 3.76 5.05 -17.37
N ILE A 32 4.05 5.48 -18.60
CA ILE A 32 3.91 6.87 -19.05
C ILE A 32 2.45 7.32 -18.93
N VAL A 33 1.49 6.52 -19.40
CA VAL A 33 0.05 6.80 -19.31
C VAL A 33 -0.41 6.90 -17.85
N ALA A 34 0.02 5.99 -16.98
CA ALA A 34 -0.33 6.05 -15.56
C ALA A 34 0.15 7.37 -14.90
N PHE A 35 1.39 7.78 -15.17
CA PHE A 35 1.93 9.05 -14.65
C PHE A 35 1.31 10.30 -15.29
N GLN A 36 0.82 10.22 -16.53
CA GLN A 36 0.01 11.28 -17.13
C GLN A 36 -1.32 11.45 -16.39
N SER A 37 -2.03 10.36 -16.10
CA SER A 37 -3.28 10.41 -15.34
C SER A 37 -3.07 10.94 -13.92
N LEU A 38 -2.00 10.50 -13.25
CA LEU A 38 -1.63 11.02 -11.93
C LEU A 38 -1.38 12.53 -11.95
N ARG A 39 -0.67 13.05 -12.96
CA ARG A 39 -0.42 14.50 -13.08
C ARG A 39 -1.69 15.32 -13.27
N ARG A 40 -2.64 14.82 -14.07
CA ARG A 40 -3.95 15.49 -14.23
C ARG A 40 -4.67 15.56 -12.90
N ALA A 41 -4.73 14.45 -12.16
CA ALA A 41 -5.32 14.43 -10.82
C ALA A 41 -4.57 15.35 -9.84
N CYS A 42 -3.24 15.45 -9.91
CA CYS A 42 -2.50 16.40 -9.08
C CYS A 42 -2.92 17.85 -9.35
N ALA A 43 -3.14 18.22 -10.61
CA ALA A 43 -3.59 19.57 -10.96
C ALA A 43 -4.98 19.89 -10.40
N ASP A 44 -5.88 18.90 -10.37
CA ASP A 44 -7.24 19.04 -9.81
C ASP A 44 -7.25 19.24 -8.28
N HIS A 45 -6.16 18.86 -7.59
CA HIS A 45 -6.02 18.91 -6.12
C HIS A 45 -4.94 19.87 -5.64
N ASP A 46 -4.57 20.86 -6.46
CA ASP A 46 -3.55 21.87 -6.16
C ASP A 46 -2.15 21.31 -5.82
N VAL A 47 -1.86 20.07 -6.19
CA VAL A 47 -0.56 19.43 -5.96
C VAL A 47 0.42 19.85 -7.05
N VAL A 48 1.46 20.61 -6.67
CA VAL A 48 2.38 21.21 -7.64
C VAL A 48 3.46 20.23 -8.06
N VAL A 49 3.35 19.75 -9.30
CA VAL A 49 4.39 18.98 -10.00
C VAL A 49 5.22 19.95 -10.85
N SER A 50 6.54 19.91 -10.69
CA SER A 50 7.46 20.83 -11.37
C SER A 50 7.71 20.42 -12.83
N HIS A 51 8.22 21.34 -13.64
CA HIS A 51 8.64 21.03 -15.01
C HIS A 51 9.87 20.08 -15.03
N PRO A 52 10.02 19.18 -16.04
CA PRO A 52 11.16 18.25 -16.17
C PRO A 52 12.56 18.85 -16.03
N GLY A 53 12.73 20.14 -16.36
CA GLY A 53 14.02 20.85 -16.31
C GLY A 53 14.44 21.37 -14.93
N MET A 54 13.58 21.27 -13.91
CA MET A 54 13.87 21.82 -12.59
C MET A 54 14.92 20.99 -11.85
N ARG A 55 15.92 21.64 -11.25
CA ARG A 55 17.03 20.93 -10.55
C ARG A 55 16.72 20.52 -9.11
N GLN A 56 15.62 21.01 -8.56
CA GLN A 56 15.18 20.76 -7.19
C GLN A 56 13.81 20.10 -7.20
N ALA A 57 13.56 19.19 -6.26
CA ALA A 57 12.23 18.63 -6.02
C ALA A 57 11.43 19.55 -5.10
N SER A 58 10.16 19.79 -5.45
CA SER A 58 9.21 20.49 -4.59
C SER A 58 8.84 19.63 -3.37
N SER A 59 8.29 20.26 -2.32
CA SER A 59 7.78 19.52 -1.16
C SER A 59 6.70 18.52 -1.56
N ASP A 60 5.84 18.89 -2.51
CA ASP A 60 4.74 18.06 -2.99
C ASP A 60 5.24 16.86 -3.78
N GLU A 61 6.24 17.04 -4.63
CA GLU A 61 6.90 15.95 -5.35
C GLU A 61 7.57 14.95 -4.39
N VAL A 62 8.22 15.46 -3.33
CA VAL A 62 8.80 14.61 -2.29
C VAL A 62 7.71 13.83 -1.53
N ALA A 63 6.56 14.46 -1.26
CA ALA A 63 5.41 13.80 -0.64
C ALA A 63 4.83 12.70 -1.53
N LEU A 64 4.65 12.97 -2.83
CA LEU A 64 4.18 12.00 -3.83
C LEU A 64 5.13 10.78 -3.92
N LEU A 65 6.44 11.01 -3.96
CA LEU A 65 7.44 9.92 -3.93
C LEU A 65 7.34 9.09 -2.64
N GLY A 66 7.11 9.74 -1.50
CA GLY A 66 6.86 9.07 -0.23
C GLY A 66 5.61 8.20 -0.25
N TRP A 67 4.51 8.68 -0.83
CA TRP A 67 3.26 7.91 -0.97
C TRP A 67 3.39 6.75 -1.95
N LEU A 68 4.04 6.94 -3.10
CA LEU A 68 4.33 5.86 -4.04
C LEU A 68 5.20 4.78 -3.37
N SER A 69 6.25 5.16 -2.65
CA SER A 69 7.11 4.22 -1.90
C SER A 69 6.33 3.43 -0.85
N LYS A 70 5.36 4.07 -0.19
CA LYS A 70 4.43 3.43 0.74
C LYS A 70 3.53 2.43 0.02
N LEU A 71 2.80 2.85 -1.02
CA LEU A 71 1.83 2.04 -1.79
C LEU A 71 2.49 0.86 -2.53
N GLN A 72 3.77 0.96 -2.84
CA GLN A 72 4.53 -0.17 -3.35
C GLN A 72 4.65 -1.33 -2.36
N ARG A 73 4.29 -1.16 -1.09
CA ARG A 73 4.33 -2.19 -0.05
C ARG A 73 2.93 -2.69 0.26
N LYS A 74 2.84 -3.95 0.71
CA LYS A 74 1.56 -4.65 0.92
C LYS A 74 0.66 -4.07 2.02
N TYR A 75 1.09 -3.05 2.79
CA TYR A 75 0.39 -2.60 4.02
C TYR A 75 0.50 -1.10 4.32
N SER A 76 0.46 -0.25 3.31
CA SER A 76 0.55 1.20 3.57
C SER A 76 -0.83 1.84 3.70
N ILE A 77 -1.12 2.31 4.90
CA ILE A 77 -2.16 3.30 5.15
C ILE A 77 -1.61 4.64 4.64
N LEU A 78 -2.29 5.25 3.67
CA LEU A 78 -2.01 6.64 3.32
C LEU A 78 -2.67 7.57 4.35
N PRO A 79 -2.16 8.79 4.52
CA PRO A 79 -2.87 9.79 5.33
C PRO A 79 -4.30 9.96 4.83
N GLY A 80 -5.28 10.08 5.75
CA GLY A 80 -6.69 10.30 5.40
C GLY A 80 -6.97 11.64 4.70
N THR A 81 -5.96 12.49 4.56
CA THR A 81 -6.02 13.79 3.89
C THR A 81 -5.78 13.71 2.38
N VAL A 82 -5.51 12.52 1.83
CA VAL A 82 -5.27 12.35 0.38
C VAL A 82 -6.61 12.05 -0.31
N PRO A 83 -7.01 12.83 -1.33
CA PRO A 83 -8.26 12.60 -2.07
C PRO A 83 -8.32 11.21 -2.73
N ASP A 84 -9.50 10.59 -2.73
CA ASP A 84 -9.73 9.21 -3.25
C ASP A 84 -9.34 9.04 -4.73
N THR A 85 -9.56 10.07 -5.54
CA THR A 85 -9.14 10.06 -6.95
C THR A 85 -7.62 10.02 -7.07
N LEU A 86 -6.90 10.82 -6.28
CA LEU A 86 -5.44 10.83 -6.26
C LEU A 86 -4.88 9.50 -5.73
N VAL A 87 -5.50 8.95 -4.70
CA VAL A 87 -5.23 7.62 -4.15
C VAL A 87 -5.29 6.53 -5.22
N THR A 88 -6.31 6.56 -6.07
CA THR A 88 -6.51 5.57 -7.14
C THR A 88 -5.36 5.60 -8.14
N TYR A 89 -5.00 6.79 -8.64
CA TYR A 89 -3.89 6.96 -9.59
C TYR A 89 -2.52 6.68 -8.98
N LEU A 90 -2.31 7.03 -7.71
CA LEU A 90 -1.10 6.67 -6.97
C LEU A 90 -0.96 5.15 -6.83
N GLY A 91 -2.07 4.45 -6.57
CA GLY A 91 -2.12 2.99 -6.47
C GLY A 91 -1.76 2.32 -7.80
N GLU A 92 -2.32 2.82 -8.90
CA GLU A 92 -2.00 2.34 -10.25
C GLU A 92 -0.52 2.57 -10.59
N CYS A 93 0.00 3.79 -10.38
CA CYS A 93 1.41 4.10 -10.61
C CYS A 93 2.34 3.21 -9.78
N ALA A 94 2.02 3.00 -8.49
CA ALA A 94 2.80 2.13 -7.62
C ALA A 94 2.80 0.67 -8.08
N ALA A 95 1.67 0.17 -8.61
CA ALA A 95 1.59 -1.16 -9.21
C ALA A 95 2.44 -1.26 -10.49
N ARG A 96 2.34 -0.30 -11.41
CA ARG A 96 3.12 -0.30 -12.65
C ARG A 96 4.62 -0.18 -12.41
N LEU A 97 5.04 0.67 -11.47
CA LEU A 97 6.44 0.74 -11.04
C LEU A 97 6.90 -0.62 -10.47
N ARG A 98 6.03 -1.32 -9.73
CA ARG A 98 6.35 -2.64 -9.17
C ARG A 98 6.53 -3.70 -10.26
N ASP A 99 5.67 -3.67 -11.28
CA ASP A 99 5.71 -4.60 -12.41
C ASP A 99 6.94 -4.35 -13.29
N SER A 100 7.44 -3.11 -13.31
CA SER A 100 8.68 -2.70 -14.00
C SER A 100 9.95 -2.87 -13.16
N ASP A 101 9.85 -3.55 -12.01
CA ASP A 101 10.91 -3.74 -11.00
C ASP A 101 11.56 -2.44 -10.47
N ILE A 102 10.86 -1.30 -10.55
CA ILE A 102 11.32 -0.02 -10.00
C ILE A 102 10.88 0.07 -8.54
N ARG A 103 11.80 -0.17 -7.61
CA ARG A 103 11.57 -0.08 -6.15
C ARG A 103 12.01 1.27 -5.60
N LEU A 104 11.10 1.99 -4.96
CA LEU A 104 11.44 3.22 -4.24
C LEU A 104 11.97 2.88 -2.83
N PRO A 105 13.03 3.58 -2.36
CA PRO A 105 13.62 3.33 -1.06
C PRO A 105 12.65 3.70 0.08
N GLN A 106 12.80 3.03 1.22
CA GLN A 106 12.07 3.35 2.46
C GLN A 106 12.70 4.55 3.16
N ARG A 107 12.71 5.72 2.54
CA ARG A 107 13.06 6.92 3.29
C ARG A 107 11.79 7.52 3.87
N GLY A 108 11.85 7.97 5.11
CA GLY A 108 10.79 8.73 5.79
C GLY A 108 10.62 10.10 5.14
N LEU A 109 10.43 10.14 3.82
CA LEU A 109 10.05 11.31 3.06
C LEU A 109 8.67 11.72 3.56
N GLY A 110 8.66 12.62 4.53
CA GLY A 110 7.45 13.16 5.14
C GLY A 110 6.78 12.20 6.11
N SER A 111 7.16 12.31 7.38
CA SER A 111 6.23 12.02 8.48
C SER A 111 5.02 12.97 8.37
N GLY A 112 3.91 12.46 7.83
CA GLY A 112 2.57 13.01 8.06
C GLY A 112 2.18 14.34 7.41
N HIS A 113 3.04 15.01 6.65
CA HIS A 113 2.65 16.27 6.02
C HIS A 113 2.04 16.00 4.65
N ALA A 114 0.71 16.17 4.56
CA ALA A 114 0.04 16.38 3.28
C ALA A 114 0.70 17.57 2.55
N PRO A 115 0.77 17.53 1.20
CA PRO A 115 1.25 18.65 0.40
C PRO A 115 0.57 19.93 0.88
N ALA A 116 1.35 21.01 0.98
CA ALA A 116 0.91 22.22 1.67
C ALA A 116 -0.36 22.81 1.06
N SER A 117 -0.55 22.59 -0.24
CA SER A 117 -1.69 23.03 -1.05
C SER A 117 -2.97 22.22 -0.82
N ALA A 118 -2.86 20.93 -0.44
CA ALA A 118 -4.04 20.09 -0.18
C ALA A 118 -4.70 20.36 1.19
N ARG A 119 -4.20 21.33 1.95
CA ARG A 119 -4.77 21.72 3.26
C ARG A 119 -6.05 22.54 3.15
N GLY A 120 -6.39 23.04 1.95
CA GLY A 120 -7.57 23.89 1.74
C GLY A 120 -8.92 23.16 1.69
N ALA A 121 -8.93 21.83 1.49
CA ALA A 121 -10.16 21.06 1.25
C ALA A 121 -10.48 20.02 2.34
N ALA A 122 -9.78 20.04 3.47
CA ALA A 122 -9.96 19.06 4.54
C ALA A 122 -11.09 19.44 5.50
N GLU A 123 -12.34 19.47 5.02
CA GLU A 123 -13.48 19.21 5.89
C GLU A 123 -13.45 17.72 6.26
N SER A 124 -13.05 17.43 7.50
CA SER A 124 -13.33 16.21 8.28
C SER A 124 -13.77 14.96 7.50
N LEU A 125 -12.84 14.29 6.81
CA LEU A 125 -13.07 12.98 6.21
C LEU A 125 -12.32 11.87 6.95
N PRO A 126 -12.90 10.66 7.03
CA PRO A 126 -12.36 9.55 7.79
C PRO A 126 -11.00 9.10 7.25
N VAL A 127 -10.17 8.51 8.12
CA VAL A 127 -8.88 7.91 7.75
C VAL A 127 -9.11 6.80 6.72
N TRP A 128 -8.84 7.07 5.45
CA TRP A 128 -8.96 6.08 4.40
C TRP A 128 -7.74 5.17 4.37
N THR A 129 -7.95 3.97 4.89
CA THR A 129 -7.06 2.83 4.69
C THR A 129 -7.22 2.33 3.25
N ILE A 130 -6.25 2.61 2.36
CA ILE A 130 -6.06 1.80 1.13
C ILE A 130 -5.44 0.47 1.56
N THR A 131 -6.19 -0.28 2.33
CA THR A 131 -5.92 -1.69 2.50
C THR A 131 -6.55 -2.37 1.30
N ARG A 132 -5.75 -3.13 0.53
CA ARG A 132 -6.25 -4.47 0.17
C ARG A 132 -6.57 -5.09 1.51
N SER A 133 -7.83 -5.03 1.93
CA SER A 133 -8.30 -5.28 3.29
C SER A 133 -7.53 -6.47 3.81
N ARG A 134 -6.53 -6.19 4.66
CA ARG A 134 -6.02 -7.24 5.51
C ARG A 134 -7.27 -7.56 6.31
N PRO A 135 -7.79 -8.78 6.25
CA PRO A 135 -8.89 -9.16 7.10
C PRO A 135 -8.58 -8.63 8.49
N SER A 136 -9.50 -7.88 9.06
CA SER A 136 -9.43 -7.61 10.49
C SER A 136 -9.14 -8.94 11.21
N PRO A 137 -8.47 -8.96 12.36
CA PRO A 137 -8.39 -10.18 13.18
C PRO A 137 -9.77 -10.84 13.36
N SER A 138 -10.87 -10.04 13.38
CA SER A 138 -12.25 -10.52 13.30
C SER A 138 -12.56 -11.25 11.99
N ASP A 139 -12.18 -10.70 10.85
CA ASP A 139 -12.46 -11.29 9.51
C ASP A 139 -11.60 -12.52 9.23
N ALA A 140 -10.38 -12.58 9.78
CA ALA A 140 -9.53 -13.76 9.68
C ALA A 140 -10.14 -14.91 10.48
N ARG A 141 -10.67 -14.61 11.67
CA ARG A 141 -11.41 -15.54 12.53
C ARG A 141 -12.72 -16.01 11.89
N THR A 142 -13.54 -15.10 11.38
CA THR A 142 -14.79 -15.46 10.68
C THR A 142 -14.52 -16.35 9.46
N ARG A 143 -13.48 -16.05 8.68
CA ARG A 143 -13.10 -16.89 7.53
C ARG A 143 -12.51 -18.23 7.97
N ALA A 144 -11.73 -18.26 9.06
CA ALA A 144 -11.27 -19.52 9.64
C ALA A 144 -12.46 -20.38 10.07
N ARG A 145 -13.49 -19.78 10.69
CA ARG A 145 -14.74 -20.46 11.05
C ARG A 145 -15.43 -21.04 9.81
N SER A 146 -15.54 -20.26 8.73
CA SER A 146 -16.13 -20.75 7.48
C SER A 146 -15.33 -21.88 6.82
N VAL A 147 -14.01 -21.87 6.98
CA VAL A 147 -13.09 -22.89 6.44
C VAL A 147 -13.14 -24.17 7.26
N ILE A 148 -13.27 -24.04 8.59
CA ILE A 148 -13.41 -25.15 9.53
C ILE A 148 -14.80 -25.78 9.36
N GLY A 149 -15.88 -25.00 9.39
CA GLY A 149 -17.25 -25.52 9.25
C GLY A 149 -17.49 -26.72 10.17
N ASP A 150 -17.98 -27.83 9.60
CA ASP A 150 -18.18 -29.11 10.29
C ASP A 150 -16.97 -30.07 10.17
N ARG A 151 -15.85 -29.60 9.62
CA ARG A 151 -14.64 -30.42 9.41
C ARG A 151 -13.80 -30.44 10.69
N ASP A 152 -13.43 -31.63 11.15
CA ASP A 152 -12.54 -31.78 12.31
C ASP A 152 -11.08 -31.35 11.99
N VAL A 153 -10.62 -31.53 10.74
CA VAL A 153 -9.25 -31.22 10.31
C VAL A 153 -9.26 -30.49 8.98
N VAL A 154 -8.43 -29.45 8.86
CA VAL A 154 -8.33 -28.60 7.66
C VAL A 154 -6.88 -28.39 7.25
N SER A 155 -6.63 -28.31 5.94
CA SER A 155 -5.29 -28.13 5.39
C SER A 155 -4.83 -26.66 5.45
N ALA A 156 -3.51 -26.45 5.51
CA ALA A 156 -2.89 -25.14 5.42
C ALA A 156 -3.26 -24.42 4.11
N SER A 157 -3.41 -25.18 3.02
CA SER A 157 -3.82 -24.69 1.71
C SER A 157 -5.23 -24.10 1.74
N ASP A 158 -6.17 -24.73 2.45
CA ASP A 158 -7.54 -24.24 2.55
C ASP A 158 -7.60 -22.89 3.28
N PHE A 159 -6.86 -22.75 4.38
CA PHE A 159 -6.73 -21.48 5.07
C PHE A 159 -6.12 -20.39 4.18
N VAL A 160 -5.07 -20.72 3.43
CA VAL A 160 -4.40 -19.78 2.52
C VAL A 160 -5.34 -19.37 1.38
N ALA A 161 -6.11 -20.30 0.82
CA ALA A 161 -7.10 -20.04 -0.21
C ALA A 161 -8.18 -19.05 0.27
N SER A 162 -8.53 -19.10 1.56
CA SER A 162 -9.45 -18.14 2.21
C SER A 162 -8.78 -16.87 2.71
N GLY A 163 -7.53 -16.61 2.29
CA GLY A 163 -6.80 -15.38 2.58
C GLY A 163 -6.24 -15.31 4.00
N ILE A 164 -6.00 -16.45 4.65
CA ILE A 164 -5.35 -16.54 5.96
C ILE A 164 -3.89 -16.93 5.76
N SER A 165 -2.97 -16.03 6.14
CA SER A 165 -1.53 -16.28 5.97
C SER A 165 -0.99 -17.36 6.90
N ARG A 166 0.07 -18.07 6.48
CA ARG A 166 0.79 -19.06 7.30
C ARG A 166 1.37 -18.48 8.61
N GLN A 167 1.73 -17.20 8.61
CA GLN A 167 2.15 -16.48 9.83
C GLN A 167 1.02 -16.46 10.86
N CYS A 168 -0.22 -16.23 10.40
CA CYS A 168 -1.39 -16.20 11.28
C CYS A 168 -1.70 -17.58 11.86
N LEU A 169 -1.59 -18.64 11.03
CA LEU A 169 -1.72 -20.02 11.51
C LEU A 169 -0.67 -20.36 12.57
N SER A 170 0.57 -19.93 12.35
CA SER A 170 1.67 -20.15 13.31
C SER A 170 1.42 -19.45 14.65
N ASN A 171 0.89 -18.22 14.61
CA ASN A 171 0.49 -17.51 15.83
C ASN A 171 -0.68 -18.21 16.52
N TRP A 172 -1.72 -18.64 15.79
CA TRP A 172 -2.85 -19.36 16.38
C TRP A 172 -2.47 -20.72 16.98
N CYS A 173 -1.48 -21.41 16.41
CA CYS A 173 -0.93 -22.60 17.05
C CYS A 173 -0.21 -22.28 18.35
N ARG A 174 0.56 -21.18 18.39
CA ARG A 174 1.25 -20.72 19.60
C ARG A 174 0.27 -20.29 20.69
N ASP A 175 -0.81 -19.62 20.29
CA ASP A 175 -1.87 -19.13 21.17
C ASP A 175 -2.83 -20.26 21.61
N GLY A 176 -2.59 -21.51 21.17
CA GLY A 176 -3.40 -22.67 21.54
C GLY A 176 -4.80 -22.72 20.90
N LEU A 177 -5.04 -21.91 19.88
CA LEU A 177 -6.30 -21.85 19.14
C LEU A 177 -6.40 -22.98 18.09
N LEU A 178 -5.28 -23.29 17.44
CA LEU A 178 -5.15 -24.41 16.50
C LEU A 178 -4.17 -25.44 17.04
N GLU A 179 -4.47 -26.70 16.79
CA GLU A 179 -3.54 -27.81 17.02
C GLU A 179 -3.03 -28.34 15.68
N ARG A 180 -1.72 -28.49 15.53
CA ARG A 180 -1.14 -29.06 14.32
C ARG A 180 -1.15 -30.58 14.44
N VAL A 181 -1.99 -31.24 13.66
CA VAL A 181 -2.13 -32.71 13.67
C VAL A 181 -1.04 -33.38 12.85
N SER A 182 -0.64 -32.76 11.73
CA SER A 182 0.47 -33.23 10.90
C SER A 182 1.05 -32.07 10.06
N THR A 183 2.01 -32.37 9.17
CA THR A 183 2.60 -31.32 8.32
C THR A 183 1.57 -30.77 7.35
N GLY A 184 1.19 -29.51 7.57
CA GLY A 184 0.21 -28.80 6.76
C GLY A 184 -1.24 -29.08 7.13
N TRP A 185 -1.54 -29.74 8.24
CA TRP A 185 -2.90 -30.04 8.69
C TRP A 185 -3.14 -29.55 10.11
N TYR A 186 -4.30 -28.92 10.33
CA TYR A 186 -4.66 -28.26 11.57
C TYR A 186 -6.06 -28.66 12.02
N ARG A 187 -6.23 -28.83 13.32
CA ARG A 187 -7.51 -29.04 14.01
C ARG A 187 -7.85 -27.83 14.87
N ALA A 188 -9.11 -27.43 14.88
CA ALA A 188 -9.59 -26.37 15.76
C ALA A 188 -9.67 -26.86 17.21
N ARG A 189 -9.12 -26.11 18.17
CA ARG A 189 -9.34 -26.42 19.59
C ARG A 189 -10.66 -25.79 20.07
N PRO A 190 -11.27 -26.33 21.15
CA PRO A 190 -12.51 -25.78 21.70
C PRO A 190 -12.40 -24.29 22.07
N ALA A 191 -11.22 -23.83 22.49
CA ALA A 191 -10.93 -22.42 22.78
C ALA A 191 -11.07 -21.52 21.54
N LEU A 192 -10.71 -22.02 20.36
CA LEU A 192 -10.96 -21.31 19.10
C LEU A 192 -12.45 -21.38 18.74
N ALA A 193 -13.12 -22.52 18.88
CA ALA A 193 -14.57 -22.59 18.66
C ALA A 193 -15.35 -21.59 19.53
N ALA A 194 -14.96 -21.43 20.81
CA ALA A 194 -15.52 -20.45 21.72
C ALA A 194 -15.15 -19.00 21.37
N ALA A 195 -13.89 -18.74 20.99
CA ALA A 195 -13.43 -17.41 20.57
C ALA A 195 -13.92 -16.99 19.16
N LEU A 196 -14.56 -17.91 18.44
CA LEU A 196 -15.21 -17.73 17.15
C LEU A 196 -16.74 -17.63 17.25
N SER A 197 -17.31 -17.80 18.45
CA SER A 197 -18.74 -17.63 18.77
C SER A 197 -19.04 -16.17 19.09
#